data_AF-K1SF40-F1
#
_entry.id   AF-K1SF40-F1
#
_cell.length_a   1.000
_cell.length_b   1.000
_cell.length_c   1.000
_cell.angle_alpha   90.00
_cell.angle_beta   90.00
_cell.angle_gamma   90.00
#
_symmetry.space_group_name_H-M   'P 1'
#
loop_
_entity.id
_entity.type
_entity.pdbx_description
1 polymer ?
#
loop_
_entity_poly.entity_id
_entity_poly.type
_entity_poly.pdbx_seq_one_letter_code
_entity_poly.pdbx_strand_id
1 'polypeptide(L)' 'MAVVAMKQLLEAGVHFGHQTRRWDPRMAEYIFQARNGIHIIDLQKTSKKLTKLMNS' A
#
# COMPACT_ATOMS: atom_id res chain seq x y z
N MET A 1 11.48 -1.46 -18.00
CA MET A 1 11.76 -1.01 -16.61
C MET A 1 11.61 -2.18 -15.65
N ALA A 2 12.27 -2.15 -14.49
CA ALA A 2 12.21 -3.22 -13.49
C ALA A 2 10.85 -3.21 -12.77
N VAL A 3 9.99 -4.20 -13.06
CA VAL A 3 8.73 -4.39 -12.32
C VAL A 3 9.07 -4.84 -10.91
N VAL A 4 8.78 -4.01 -9.90
CA VAL A 4 8.95 -4.40 -8.49
C VAL A 4 7.91 -5.46 -8.15
N ALA A 5 8.36 -6.64 -7.72
CA ALA A 5 7.46 -7.72 -7.36
C ALA A 5 6.74 -7.42 -6.04
N MET A 6 5.45 -7.78 -5.93
CA MET A 6 4.64 -7.57 -4.71
C MET A 6 5.31 -8.18 -3.46
N LYS A 7 6.01 -9.31 -3.63
CA LYS A 7 6.80 -9.95 -2.57
C LYS A 7 7.89 -9.03 -2.00
N GLN A 8 8.57 -8.27 -2.85
CA GLN A 8 9.60 -7.32 -2.42
C GLN A 8 9.00 -6.16 -1.62
N LEU A 9 7.82 -5.66 -2.01
CA LEU A 9 7.09 -4.64 -1.25
C LEU A 9 6.65 -5.15 0.13
N LEU A 10 6.24 -6.42 0.20
CA LEU A 10 5.85 -7.06 1.45
C LEU A 10 7.06 -7.20 2.40
N GLU A 11 8.19 -7.72 1.89
CA GLU A 11 9.43 -7.93 2.65
C GLU A 11 10.05 -6.60 3.11
N ALA A 12 9.95 -5.54 2.29
CA ALA A 12 10.41 -4.20 2.66
C ALA A 12 9.51 -3.48 3.68
N GLY A 13 8.34 -4.04 4.01
CA GLY A 13 7.43 -3.46 5.01
C GLY A 13 6.71 -2.18 4.57
N VAL A 14 6.64 -1.87 3.27
CA VAL A 14 6.05 -0.60 2.79
C VAL A 14 4.52 -0.53 2.92
N HIS A 15 3.87 -1.61 3.35
CA HIS A 15 2.42 -1.71 3.53
C HIS A 15 1.94 -1.19 4.90
N PHE A 16 2.84 -0.85 5.82
CA PHE A 16 2.46 -0.25 7.10
C PHE A 16 2.11 1.23 6.93
N GLY A 17 0.87 1.56 7.23
CA GLY A 17 0.35 2.92 7.24
C GLY A 17 0.43 3.58 8.61
N HIS A 18 -0.37 4.63 8.78
CA HIS A 18 -0.46 5.37 10.04
C HIS A 18 -1.40 4.70 11.04
N GLN A 19 -1.40 5.22 12.28
CA GLN A 19 -2.34 4.83 13.32
C GLN A 19 -3.79 5.14 12.93
N THR A 20 -4.74 4.27 13.30
CA THR A 20 -6.18 4.41 12.98
C THR A 20 -6.84 5.67 13.54
N ARG A 21 -6.22 6.31 14.53
CA ARG A 21 -6.69 7.56 15.13
C ARG A 21 -6.36 8.81 14.29
N ARG A 22 -5.32 8.76 13.46
CA ARG A 22 -4.83 9.90 12.68
C ARG A 22 -4.61 9.47 11.23
N TRP A 23 -5.70 9.49 10.47
CA TRP A 23 -5.70 9.14 9.04
C TRP A 23 -6.64 10.06 8.27
N ASP A 24 -6.40 10.18 6.97
CA ASP A 24 -7.24 10.93 6.05
C ASP A 24 -8.33 10.01 5.47
N PRO A 25 -9.64 10.31 5.62
CA PRO A 25 -10.73 9.49 5.09
C PRO A 25 -10.62 9.19 3.58
N ARG A 26 -9.97 10.06 2.80
CA ARG A 26 -9.74 9.85 1.36
C ARG A 26 -8.85 8.65 1.07
N MET A 27 -8.10 8.17 2.06
CA MET A 27 -7.26 6.97 1.94
C MET A 27 -8.05 5.66 2.10
N ALA A 28 -9.35 5.70 2.39
CA ALA A 28 -10.16 4.52 2.65
C ALA A 28 -10.09 3.50 1.51
N GLU A 29 -10.07 3.97 0.26
CA GLU A 29 -9.96 3.12 -0.92
C GLU A 29 -8.59 2.42 -1.05
N TYR A 30 -7.54 2.84 -0.33
CA TYR A 30 -6.21 2.23 -0.38
C TYR A 30 -5.88 1.38 0.84
N ILE A 31 -6.74 1.41 1.87
CA ILE A 31 -6.56 0.63 3.10
C ILE A 31 -7.16 -0.77 2.86
N PHE A 32 -6.35 -1.81 3.07
CA PHE A 32 -6.78 -3.20 3.01
C PHE A 32 -7.53 -3.60 4.29
N GLN A 33 -6.91 -3.32 5.45
CA GLN A 33 -7.51 -3.55 6.77
C GLN A 33 -6.78 -2.71 7.83
N ALA A 34 -7.23 -2.80 9.09
CA ALA A 34 -6.49 -2.29 10.24
C ALA A 34 -6.20 -3.43 11.21
N ARG A 35 -4.98 -3.52 11.73
CA ARG A 35 -4.57 -4.51 12.73
C ARG A 35 -3.74 -3.82 13.80
N ASN A 36 -4.05 -4.09 15.08
CA ASN A 36 -3.35 -3.51 16.23
C ASN A 36 -3.25 -1.96 16.17
N GLY A 37 -4.31 -1.30 15.68
CA GLY A 37 -4.35 0.16 15.59
C GLY A 37 -3.52 0.76 14.45
N ILE A 38 -2.97 -0.03 13.54
CA ILE A 38 -2.23 0.42 12.35
C ILE A 38 -3.01 0.07 11.08
N HIS A 39 -3.13 1.02 10.15
CA HIS A 39 -3.67 0.75 8.81
C HIS A 39 -2.68 -0.07 7.98
N ILE A 40 -3.17 -1.11 7.34
CA ILE A 40 -2.43 -1.92 6.36
C ILE A 40 -2.87 -1.49 4.97
N ILE A 41 -1.93 -1.04 4.15
CA ILE A 41 -2.15 -0.55 2.80
C ILE A 41 -2.24 -1.72 1.81
N ASP A 42 -3.14 -1.61 0.83
CA ASP A 42 -3.34 -2.62 -0.21
C ASP A 42 -2.18 -2.61 -1.23
N LEU A 43 -1.31 -3.63 -1.12
CA LEU A 43 -0.19 -3.83 -2.04
C LEU A 43 -0.61 -4.21 -3.47
N GLN A 44 -1.80 -4.81 -3.67
CA GLN A 44 -2.28 -5.11 -5.02
C GLN A 44 -2.61 -3.82 -5.77
N LYS A 45 -3.31 -2.89 -5.11
CA LYS A 45 -3.58 -1.55 -5.67
C LYS A 45 -2.29 -0.79 -5.93
N THR A 46 -1.34 -0.87 -5.01
CA THR A 46 -0.01 -0.24 -5.12
C THR A 46 0.77 -0.78 -6.32
N SER A 47 0.86 -2.11 -6.46
CA SER A 47 1.57 -2.77 -7.57
C SER A 47 0.97 -2.43 -8.94
N LYS A 48 -0.37 -2.39 -9.06
CA LYS A 48 -1.06 -1.99 -10.29
C LYS A 48 -0.75 -0.53 -10.66
N LYS A 49 -0.80 0.40 -9.70
CA LYS A 49 -0.49 1.82 -9.94
C LYS A 49 0.98 2.04 -10.31
N LEU A 50 1.91 1.38 -9.62
CA LEU A 50 3.33 1.43 -9.95
C LEU A 50 3.59 0.96 -11.38
N THR A 51 3.05 -0.20 -11.76
CA THR A 51 3.17 -0.73 -13.12
C THR A 51 2.61 0.25 -14.16
N LYS A 52 1.46 0.87 -13.88
CA LYS A 52 0.87 1.88 -14.77
C LYS A 52 1.79 3.09 -14.96
N LEU A 53 2.34 3.64 -13.88
CA LEU A 53 3.22 4.82 -13.91
C LEU A 53 4.58 4.54 -14.53
N MET A 54 5.10 3.31 -14.43
CA MET A 54 6.38 2.93 -15.02
C MET A 54 6.30 2.64 -16.53
N ASN A 55 5.09 2.39 -17.04
CA ASN A 55 4.83 2.08 -18.44
C ASN A 55 4.21 3.27 -19.20
N SER A 56 3.94 4.39 -18.53
CA SER A 56 3.51 5.66 -19.10
C SER A 56 4.70 6.57 -19.35
#